data_AF-A0ABD3SLF9-F1
#
_entry.id   AF-A0ABD3SLF9-F1
#
_cell.length_a   1.000
_cell.length_b   1.000
_cell.length_c   1.000
_cell.angle_alpha   90.00
_cell.angle_beta   90.00
_cell.angle_gamma   90.00
#
_symmetry.space_group_name_H-M   'P 1'
#
loop_
_entity.id
_entity.type
_entity.pdbx_description
1 polymer ?
#
loop_
_entity_poly.entity_id
_entity_poly.type
_entity_poly.pdbx_seq_one_letter_code
_entity_poly.pdbx_strand_id
1 'polypeptide(L)'
;MGLTGKLVAAIEFRAGGDVFHELITHKPHHVSTVTPEKVQGCDLHEGEFGKVGSVIFWRYTHEGKEKTAKELIQAIDEEKKIIQFKMLEGDLMELYKNFLITLHIDTKDGIDLVTWTLEYETLHDNVEHPVSLLSYSIDITKDIENHHLQKGKEKTAKELVQAIDEEKKSIEFKMLEGDLMKLYKDFLITLHIDTKDGIDLVTWTFEYKTLHDDVEHPISLLSFFIDLTKDIENHHLQKA
;
A
#
# COMPACT_ATOMS: atom_id res chain seq x y z
N MET A 1 34.30 -22.24 -6.53
CA MET A 1 33.01 -22.83 -6.96
C MET A 1 31.94 -21.87 -6.47
N GLY A 2 30.94 -21.54 -7.29
CA GLY A 2 29.88 -20.61 -6.90
C GLY A 2 29.29 -20.89 -5.52
N LEU A 3 29.00 -19.84 -4.76
CA LEU A 3 28.42 -19.92 -3.42
C LEU A 3 26.90 -19.83 -3.53
N THR A 4 26.21 -20.69 -2.79
CA THR A 4 24.76 -20.60 -2.63
C THR A 4 24.43 -19.74 -1.42
N GLY A 5 23.46 -18.84 -1.54
CA GLY A 5 23.01 -17.99 -0.46
C GLY A 5 21.50 -17.77 -0.47
N LYS A 6 21.00 -17.35 0.69
CA LYS A 6 19.60 -16.99 0.92
C LYS A 6 19.53 -15.72 1.75
N LEU A 7 18.81 -14.72 1.26
CA LEU A 7 18.49 -13.52 2.02
C LEU A 7 16.98 -13.41 2.18
N VAL A 8 16.53 -12.99 3.36
CA VAL A 8 15.11 -12.83 3.67
C VAL A 8 14.92 -11.48 4.38
N ALA A 9 13.95 -10.70 3.94
CA ALA A 9 13.48 -9.53 4.65
C ALA A 9 11.95 -9.49 4.62
N ALA A 10 11.37 -9.01 5.72
CA ALA A 10 9.94 -8.85 5.84
C ALA A 10 9.64 -7.44 6.35
N ILE A 11 8.56 -6.84 5.83
CA ILE A 11 8.10 -5.51 6.22
C ILE A 11 6.58 -5.53 6.40
N GLU A 12 6.10 -4.81 7.40
CA GLU A 12 4.67 -4.57 7.59
C GLU A 12 4.10 -3.83 6.38
N PHE A 13 2.87 -4.16 5.99
CA PHE A 13 2.18 -3.54 4.87
C PHE A 13 0.75 -3.17 5.27
N ARG A 14 0.50 -1.88 5.47
CA ARG A 14 -0.73 -1.34 6.07
C ARG A 14 -1.85 -1.10 5.07
N ALA A 15 -1.54 -1.15 3.77
CA ALA A 15 -2.53 -0.90 2.72
C ALA A 15 -3.35 -2.14 2.31
N GLY A 16 -3.19 -3.26 3.02
CA GLY A 16 -3.87 -4.53 2.77
C GLY A 16 -3.04 -5.49 1.91
N GLY A 17 -2.71 -6.66 2.46
CA GLY A 17 -1.84 -7.65 1.82
C GLY A 17 -2.37 -8.19 0.49
N ASP A 18 -3.69 -8.32 0.35
CA ASP A 18 -4.36 -8.69 -0.91
C ASP A 18 -4.07 -7.67 -2.03
N VAL A 19 -3.97 -6.38 -1.69
CA VAL A 19 -3.67 -5.31 -2.66
C VAL A 19 -2.28 -5.48 -3.23
N PHE A 20 -1.31 -5.79 -2.37
CA PHE A 20 0.07 -6.04 -2.81
C PHE A 20 0.16 -7.31 -3.68
N HIS A 21 -0.46 -8.40 -3.24
CA HIS A 21 -0.46 -9.67 -3.98
C HIS A 21 -1.10 -9.52 -5.37
N GLU A 22 -2.28 -8.91 -5.44
CA GLU A 22 -2.98 -8.64 -6.70
C GLU A 22 -2.14 -7.78 -7.66
N LEU A 23 -1.48 -6.73 -7.14
CA LEU A 23 -0.63 -5.86 -7.93
C LEU A 23 0.55 -6.62 -8.54
N ILE A 24 1.29 -7.37 -7.74
CA ILE A 24 2.50 -8.06 -8.23
C ILE A 24 2.15 -9.26 -9.11
N THR A 25 1.11 -10.02 -8.75
CA THR A 25 0.76 -11.26 -9.47
C THR A 25 0.02 -10.96 -10.78
N HIS A 26 -1.04 -10.14 -10.73
CA HIS A 26 -1.95 -9.98 -11.88
C HIS A 26 -1.77 -8.67 -12.62
N LYS A 27 -1.21 -7.63 -11.98
CA LYS A 27 -1.04 -6.30 -12.57
C LYS A 27 0.39 -5.76 -12.46
N PRO A 28 1.44 -6.56 -12.72
CA PRO A 28 2.82 -6.14 -12.49
C PRO A 28 3.22 -4.92 -13.34
N HIS A 29 2.59 -4.73 -14.50
CA HIS A 29 2.78 -3.56 -15.35
C HIS A 29 2.37 -2.22 -14.71
N HIS A 30 1.55 -2.23 -13.66
CA HIS A 30 1.23 -1.02 -12.91
C HIS A 30 2.35 -0.59 -11.95
N VAL A 31 3.31 -1.46 -11.63
CA VAL A 31 4.42 -1.11 -10.71
C VAL A 31 5.23 0.07 -11.24
N SER A 32 5.44 0.18 -12.56
CA SER A 32 6.12 1.32 -13.16
C SER A 32 5.35 2.64 -13.06
N THR A 33 4.04 2.60 -12.85
CA THR A 33 3.24 3.80 -12.55
C THR A 33 3.30 4.16 -11.06
N VAL A 34 3.49 3.16 -10.19
CA VAL A 34 3.54 3.33 -8.74
C VAL A 34 4.90 3.87 -8.28
N THR A 35 5.99 3.34 -8.85
CA THR A 35 7.36 3.75 -8.53
C THR A 35 8.19 3.98 -9.79
N PRO A 36 7.87 5.01 -10.60
CA PRO A 36 8.52 5.26 -11.89
C PRO A 36 10.04 5.53 -11.78
N GLU A 37 10.48 6.07 -10.65
CA GLU A 37 11.90 6.33 -10.39
C GLU A 37 12.71 5.04 -10.21
N LYS A 38 12.09 3.99 -9.64
CA LYS A 38 12.73 2.69 -9.43
C LYS A 38 12.49 1.76 -10.62
N VAL A 39 11.24 1.66 -11.09
CA VAL A 39 10.84 0.76 -12.18
C VAL A 39 10.30 1.57 -13.35
N GLN A 40 11.00 1.52 -14.49
CA GLN A 40 10.64 2.30 -15.68
C GLN A 40 9.73 1.52 -16.64
N GLY A 41 9.68 0.19 -16.53
CA GLY A 41 8.79 -0.61 -17.38
C GLY A 41 8.70 -2.07 -17.00
N CYS A 42 7.59 -2.68 -17.40
CA CYS A 42 7.26 -4.08 -17.20
C CYS A 42 6.43 -4.54 -18.39
N ASP A 43 7.03 -5.38 -19.23
CA ASP A 43 6.40 -5.91 -20.42
C ASP A 43 6.16 -7.42 -20.27
N LEU A 44 5.02 -7.87 -20.80
CA LEU A 44 4.77 -9.28 -20.99
C LEU A 44 5.55 -9.75 -22.22
N HIS A 45 6.46 -10.70 -22.05
CA HIS A 45 7.23 -11.27 -23.14
C HIS A 45 6.55 -12.53 -23.70
N GLU A 46 6.11 -13.43 -22.81
CA GLU A 46 5.43 -14.67 -23.18
C GLU A 46 4.30 -14.98 -22.18
N GLY A 47 3.22 -15.61 -22.66
CA GLY A 47 2.10 -16.03 -21.82
C GLY A 47 1.11 -14.91 -21.52
N GLU A 48 0.63 -14.89 -20.27
CA GLU A 48 -0.36 -13.93 -19.75
C GLU A 48 0.01 -13.51 -18.32
N PHE A 49 -0.18 -12.25 -17.94
CA PHE A 49 0.05 -11.82 -16.55
C PHE A 49 -0.78 -12.64 -15.55
N GLY A 50 -0.19 -12.99 -14.41
CA GLY A 50 -0.85 -13.80 -13.37
C GLY A 50 -0.99 -15.29 -13.71
N LYS A 51 -0.22 -15.81 -14.67
CA LYS A 51 -0.16 -17.24 -14.98
C LYS A 51 1.24 -17.80 -14.79
N VAL A 52 1.30 -18.98 -14.15
CA VAL A 52 2.54 -19.77 -14.08
C VAL A 52 2.98 -20.12 -15.50
N GLY A 53 4.27 -19.97 -15.77
CA GLY A 53 4.85 -20.18 -17.10
C GLY A 53 5.03 -18.90 -17.91
N SER A 54 4.44 -17.78 -17.50
CA SER A 54 4.59 -16.50 -18.19
C SER A 54 5.97 -15.87 -17.97
N VAL A 55 6.44 -15.14 -18.97
CA VAL A 55 7.74 -14.46 -18.95
C VAL A 55 7.52 -12.96 -18.94
N ILE A 56 8.11 -12.29 -17.96
CA ILE A 56 8.04 -10.84 -17.76
C ILE A 56 9.42 -10.23 -17.99
N PHE A 57 9.44 -9.06 -18.62
CA PHE A 57 10.65 -8.27 -18.83
C PHE A 57 10.53 -6.93 -18.09
N TRP A 58 11.51 -6.64 -17.23
CA TRP A 58 11.58 -5.43 -16.42
C TRP A 58 12.71 -4.51 -16.89
N ARG A 59 12.43 -3.21 -16.85
CA ARG A 59 13.41 -2.13 -16.90
C ARG A 59 13.36 -1.39 -15.56
N TYR A 60 14.49 -1.35 -14.86
CA TYR A 60 14.57 -0.80 -13.52
C TYR A 60 15.89 -0.07 -13.29
N THR A 61 15.93 0.82 -12.30
CA THR A 61 17.12 1.54 -11.88
C THR A 61 17.51 1.11 -10.48
N HIS A 62 18.72 0.56 -10.34
CA HIS A 62 19.26 0.10 -9.08
C HIS A 62 20.67 0.66 -8.91
N GLU A 63 20.93 1.29 -7.76
CA GLU A 63 22.19 2.00 -7.47
C GLU A 63 22.54 3.06 -8.53
N GLY A 64 21.51 3.77 -9.02
CA GLY A 64 21.67 4.82 -10.03
C GLY A 64 22.01 4.33 -11.43
N LYS A 65 21.95 3.03 -11.69
CA LYS A 65 22.19 2.43 -13.01
C LYS A 65 20.92 1.79 -13.54
N GLU A 66 20.62 2.05 -14.80
CA GLU A 66 19.58 1.33 -15.53
C GLU A 66 20.00 -0.14 -15.70
N LYS A 67 19.04 -1.03 -15.46
CA LYS A 67 19.19 -2.49 -15.47
C LYS A 67 17.97 -3.14 -16.10
N THR A 68 18.15 -4.38 -16.50
CA THR A 68 17.11 -5.23 -17.07
C THR A 68 17.03 -6.57 -16.37
N ALA A 69 15.82 -7.13 -16.32
CA ALA A 69 15.57 -8.45 -15.75
C ALA A 69 14.49 -9.15 -16.58
N LYS A 70 14.77 -10.37 -17.05
CA LYS A 70 13.78 -11.24 -17.68
C LYS A 70 13.54 -12.43 -16.78
N GLU A 71 12.31 -12.61 -16.33
CA GLU A 71 11.95 -13.60 -15.33
C GLU A 71 10.76 -14.46 -15.75
N LEU A 72 10.75 -15.69 -15.25
CA LEU A 72 9.67 -16.66 -15.39
C LEU A 72 8.84 -16.66 -14.11
N ILE A 73 7.52 -16.56 -14.22
CA ILE A 73 6.61 -16.90 -13.13
C ILE A 73 6.67 -18.42 -12.92
N GLN A 74 7.47 -18.86 -11.96
CA GLN A 74 7.75 -20.26 -11.71
C GLN A 74 6.60 -20.94 -10.94
N ALA A 75 6.00 -20.24 -9.98
CA ALA A 75 4.91 -20.76 -9.17
C ALA A 75 4.03 -19.61 -8.64
N ILE A 76 2.74 -19.91 -8.46
CA ILE A 76 1.76 -19.08 -7.76
C ILE A 76 0.96 -20.00 -6.83
N ASP A 77 0.83 -19.62 -5.57
CA ASP A 77 -0.08 -20.22 -4.59
C ASP A 77 -1.00 -19.10 -4.09
N GLU A 78 -2.21 -19.02 -4.67
CA GLU A 78 -3.19 -17.98 -4.36
C GLU A 78 -3.67 -18.04 -2.90
N GLU A 79 -3.81 -19.25 -2.35
CA GLU A 79 -4.29 -19.46 -0.98
C GLU A 79 -3.26 -18.94 0.03
N LYS A 80 -1.98 -19.26 -0.19
CA LYS A 80 -0.88 -18.78 0.66
C LYS A 80 -0.35 -17.42 0.24
N LYS A 81 -0.86 -16.81 -0.82
CA LYS A 81 -0.34 -15.55 -1.41
C LYS A 81 1.17 -15.61 -1.66
N ILE A 82 1.62 -16.68 -2.29
CA ILE A 82 3.02 -16.89 -2.66
C ILE A 82 3.16 -16.77 -4.17
N ILE A 83 4.16 -16.02 -4.60
CA ILE A 83 4.60 -16.00 -6.00
C ILE A 83 6.12 -16.16 -6.09
N GLN A 84 6.57 -16.93 -7.08
CA GLN A 84 7.98 -17.20 -7.32
C GLN A 84 8.38 -16.76 -8.73
N PHE A 85 9.43 -15.95 -8.80
CA PHE A 85 10.03 -15.47 -10.03
C PHE A 85 11.44 -16.04 -10.18
N LYS A 86 11.65 -16.83 -11.23
CA LYS A 86 12.96 -17.35 -11.58
C LYS A 86 13.60 -16.44 -12.63
N MET A 87 14.80 -15.94 -12.34
CA MET A 87 15.54 -15.15 -13.33
C MET A 87 16.02 -16.02 -14.49
N LEU A 88 15.85 -15.50 -15.71
CA LEU A 88 16.28 -16.11 -16.97
C LEU A 88 17.44 -15.35 -17.59
N GLU A 89 17.30 -14.03 -17.72
CA GLU A 89 18.28 -13.13 -18.36
C GLU A 89 18.32 -11.77 -17.63
N GLY A 90 19.29 -10.93 -17.97
CA GLY A 90 19.45 -9.58 -17.43
C GLY A 90 20.68 -9.41 -16.54
N ASP A 91 20.84 -8.22 -15.99
CA ASP A 91 22.04 -7.80 -15.24
C ASP A 91 22.42 -8.75 -14.09
N LEU A 92 21.44 -9.30 -13.39
CA LEU A 92 21.70 -10.24 -12.29
C LEU A 92 22.34 -11.54 -12.79
N MET A 93 22.01 -11.98 -14.00
CA MET A 93 22.52 -13.24 -14.55
C MET A 93 24.00 -13.14 -14.99
N GLU A 94 24.59 -11.95 -15.00
CA GLU A 94 26.04 -11.75 -15.17
C GLU A 94 26.84 -12.06 -13.90
N LEU A 95 26.17 -12.09 -12.74
CA LEU A 95 26.77 -12.29 -11.42
C LEU A 95 26.33 -13.62 -10.78
N TYR A 96 25.10 -14.04 -11.06
CA TYR A 96 24.47 -15.21 -10.45
C TYR A 96 24.09 -16.24 -11.53
N LYS A 97 24.42 -17.50 -11.25
CA LYS A 97 24.07 -18.65 -12.11
C LYS A 97 22.61 -19.03 -11.98
N ASN A 98 22.08 -18.95 -10.76
CA ASN A 98 20.68 -19.17 -10.43
C ASN A 98 20.23 -18.04 -9.52
N PHE A 99 19.03 -17.51 -9.76
CA PHE A 99 18.42 -16.50 -8.92
C PHE A 99 16.91 -16.71 -8.89
N LEU A 100 16.36 -16.89 -7.69
CA LEU A 100 14.96 -17.10 -7.42
C LEU A 100 14.49 -16.07 -6.40
N ILE A 101 13.42 -15.38 -6.75
CA ILE A 101 12.74 -14.43 -5.88
C ILE A 101 11.42 -15.08 -5.46
N THR A 102 11.19 -15.17 -4.16
CA THR A 102 9.89 -15.56 -3.61
C THR A 102 9.31 -14.39 -2.83
N LEU A 103 8.07 -14.03 -3.17
CA LEU A 103 7.22 -13.12 -2.43
C LEU A 103 6.16 -13.92 -1.68
N HIS A 104 5.98 -13.61 -0.40
CA HIS A 104 4.98 -14.24 0.44
C HIS A 104 4.30 -13.18 1.30
N ILE A 105 2.97 -13.16 1.27
CA ILE A 105 2.17 -12.25 2.09
C ILE A 105 1.45 -13.08 3.16
N ASP A 106 1.74 -12.78 4.42
CA ASP A 106 1.13 -13.44 5.58
C ASP A 106 0.47 -12.38 6.48
N THR A 107 -0.67 -12.72 7.08
CA THR A 107 -1.38 -11.82 8.00
C THR A 107 -1.26 -12.37 9.41
N LYS A 108 -0.55 -11.64 10.28
CA LYS A 108 -0.38 -12.00 11.69
C LYS A 108 -0.95 -10.92 12.59
N ASP A 109 -1.84 -11.31 13.49
CA ASP A 109 -2.46 -10.39 14.45
C ASP A 109 -3.11 -9.16 13.79
N GLY A 110 -3.67 -9.33 12.59
CA GLY A 110 -4.28 -8.26 11.80
C GLY A 110 -3.30 -7.34 11.07
N ILE A 111 -2.00 -7.66 11.09
CA ILE A 111 -0.95 -6.95 10.38
C ILE A 111 -0.52 -7.80 9.19
N ASP A 112 -0.61 -7.25 7.98
CA ASP A 112 -0.08 -7.91 6.79
C ASP A 112 1.44 -7.71 6.71
N LEU A 113 2.15 -8.78 6.38
CA LEU A 113 3.60 -8.83 6.30
C LEU A 113 4.02 -9.29 4.90
N VAL A 114 4.71 -8.43 4.16
CA VAL A 114 5.28 -8.77 2.85
C VAL A 114 6.70 -9.26 3.06
N THR A 115 6.96 -10.52 2.70
CA THR A 115 8.26 -11.17 2.82
C THR A 115 8.89 -11.37 1.45
N TRP A 116 10.08 -10.79 1.26
CA TRP A 116 10.96 -11.05 0.13
C TRP A 116 12.01 -12.09 0.52
N THR A 117 12.15 -13.13 -0.30
CA THR A 117 13.20 -14.13 -0.19
C THR A 117 13.99 -14.19 -1.50
N LEU A 118 15.30 -13.98 -1.42
CA LEU A 118 16.24 -14.09 -2.54
C LEU A 118 17.11 -15.33 -2.33
N GLU A 119 16.96 -16.32 -3.20
CA GLU A 119 17.77 -17.54 -3.22
C GLU A 119 18.64 -17.54 -4.47
N TYR A 120 19.97 -17.65 -4.30
CA TYR A 120 20.91 -17.46 -5.40
C TYR A 120 22.12 -18.38 -5.32
N GLU A 121 22.73 -18.61 -6.49
CA GLU A 121 24.03 -19.26 -6.66
C GLU A 121 24.93 -18.30 -7.44
N THR A 122 26.06 -17.87 -6.86
CA THR A 122 27.00 -16.99 -7.54
C THR A 122 27.72 -17.71 -8.68
N LEU A 123 28.16 -16.97 -9.71
CA LEU A 123 29.02 -17.56 -10.75
C LEU A 123 30.43 -17.86 -10.24
N HIS A 124 30.93 -17.04 -9.31
CA HIS A 124 32.28 -17.14 -8.74
C HIS A 124 32.29 -16.71 -7.26
N ASP A 125 33.37 -17.05 -6.54
CA ASP A 125 33.47 -16.91 -5.09
C ASP A 125 33.56 -15.43 -4.63
N ASN A 126 33.90 -14.51 -5.53
CA ASN A 126 34.11 -13.08 -5.24
C ASN A 126 32.90 -12.20 -5.62
N VAL A 127 31.75 -12.80 -5.92
CA VAL A 127 30.52 -12.05 -6.22
C VAL A 127 29.87 -11.63 -4.91
N GLU A 128 29.51 -10.35 -4.80
CA GLU A 128 28.86 -9.81 -3.60
C GLU A 128 27.45 -10.39 -3.39
N HIS A 129 27.03 -10.46 -2.13
CA HIS A 129 25.67 -10.84 -1.79
C HIS A 129 24.69 -9.74 -2.23
N PRO A 130 23.49 -10.07 -2.73
CA PRO A 130 22.53 -9.11 -3.27
C PRO A 130 21.75 -8.35 -2.18
N VAL A 131 22.45 -7.87 -1.14
CA VAL A 131 21.85 -7.14 0.00
C VAL A 131 21.23 -5.82 -0.45
N SER A 132 21.89 -5.10 -1.37
CA SER A 132 21.34 -3.85 -1.90
C SER A 132 20.09 -4.08 -2.76
N LEU A 133 19.98 -5.23 -3.45
CA LEU A 133 18.78 -5.61 -4.18
C LEU A 133 17.62 -5.94 -3.22
N LEU A 134 17.91 -6.59 -2.09
CA LEU A 134 16.90 -6.83 -1.05
C LEU A 134 16.38 -5.51 -0.48
N SER A 135 17.28 -4.57 -0.14
CA SER A 135 16.90 -3.23 0.31
C SER A 135 16.04 -2.50 -0.71
N TYR A 136 16.43 -2.56 -1.99
CA TYR A 136 15.68 -1.99 -3.10
C TYR A 136 14.26 -2.58 -3.21
N SER A 137 14.10 -3.89 -3.00
CA SER A 137 12.80 -4.57 -3.01
C SER A 137 11.89 -4.11 -1.86
N ILE A 138 12.48 -3.88 -0.68
CA ILE A 138 11.78 -3.28 0.46
C ILE A 138 11.35 -1.84 0.16
N ASP A 139 12.20 -1.06 -0.51
CA ASP A 139 11.85 0.32 -0.86
C ASP A 139 10.78 0.42 -1.96
N ILE A 140 10.72 -0.54 -2.90
CA ILE A 140 9.56 -0.69 -3.80
C ILE A 140 8.29 -0.99 -3.00
N THR A 141 8.38 -1.86 -2.00
CA THR A 141 7.23 -2.24 -1.16
C THR A 141 6.66 -1.05 -0.42
N LYS A 142 7.53 -0.19 0.14
CA LYS A 142 7.12 1.07 0.79
C LYS A 142 6.49 2.06 -0.19
N ASP A 143 7.02 2.19 -1.40
CA ASP A 143 6.42 3.06 -2.42
C ASP A 143 5.00 2.60 -2.79
N ILE A 144 4.83 1.28 -2.94
CA ILE A 144 3.51 0.67 -3.19
C ILE A 144 2.57 0.95 -2.02
N GLU A 145 3.02 0.71 -0.78
CA GLU A 145 2.23 1.00 0.42
C GLU A 145 1.79 2.47 0.43
N ASN A 146 2.73 3.41 0.29
CA ASN A 146 2.46 4.83 0.29
C ASN A 146 1.48 5.22 -0.82
N HIS A 147 1.62 4.70 -2.03
CA HIS A 147 0.70 4.96 -3.13
C HIS A 147 -0.72 4.47 -2.84
N HIS A 148 -0.87 3.33 -2.17
CA HIS A 148 -2.18 2.78 -1.80
C HIS A 148 -2.80 3.45 -0.58
N LEU A 149 -1.99 3.89 0.39
CA LEU A 149 -2.44 4.71 1.52
C LEU A 149 -2.85 6.13 1.08
N GLN A 150 -2.09 6.75 0.18
CA GLN A 150 -2.43 8.05 -0.43
C GLN A 150 -3.65 7.97 -1.36
N LYS A 151 -4.01 6.77 -1.83
CA LYS A 151 -5.26 6.51 -2.57
C LYS A 151 -6.52 6.47 -1.71
N GLY A 152 -6.46 6.87 -0.44
CA GLY A 152 -7.59 7.58 0.16
C GLY A 152 -7.82 8.88 -0.63
N LYS A 153 -8.54 8.80 -1.76
CA LYS A 153 -8.74 9.92 -2.70
C LYS A 153 -8.98 11.21 -1.95
N GLU A 154 -8.21 12.26 -2.27
CA GLU A 154 -8.55 13.62 -1.88
C GLU A 154 -10.01 13.86 -2.26
N LYS A 155 -10.85 14.04 -1.25
CA LYS A 155 -12.24 14.39 -1.45
C LYS A 155 -12.35 15.88 -1.20
N THR A 156 -12.96 16.55 -2.16
CA THR A 156 -13.31 17.95 -1.98
C THR A 156 -14.61 18.00 -1.21
N ALA A 157 -14.67 18.87 -0.21
CA ALA A 157 -15.88 19.22 0.49
C ALA A 157 -15.88 20.73 0.69
N LYS A 158 -17.04 21.35 0.43
CA LYS A 158 -17.30 22.72 0.82
C LYS A 158 -18.40 22.67 1.87
N GLU A 159 -18.09 23.21 3.03
CA GLU A 159 -18.96 23.19 4.19
C GLU A 159 -19.33 24.61 4.62
N LEU A 160 -20.44 24.68 5.34
CA LEU A 160 -20.89 25.87 6.04
C LEU A 160 -21.00 25.51 7.52
N VAL A 161 -20.39 26.31 8.39
CA VAL A 161 -20.71 26.26 9.82
C VAL A 161 -22.16 26.71 9.98
N GLN A 162 -23.05 25.76 10.24
CA GLN A 162 -24.49 25.98 10.34
C GLN A 162 -24.85 26.55 11.71
N ALA A 163 -24.22 26.05 12.77
CA ALA A 163 -24.46 26.49 14.14
C ALA A 163 -23.20 26.29 15.01
N ILE A 164 -23.05 27.16 16.01
CA ILE A 164 -22.08 27.02 17.09
C ILE A 164 -22.86 27.22 18.39
N ASP A 165 -22.70 26.29 19.32
CA ASP A 165 -23.23 26.38 20.68
C ASP A 165 -22.05 26.29 21.64
N GLU A 166 -21.64 27.44 22.19
CA GLU A 166 -20.50 27.53 23.11
C GLU A 166 -20.79 26.88 24.46
N GLU A 167 -22.04 26.95 24.93
CA GLU A 167 -22.43 26.36 26.21
C GLU A 167 -22.37 24.83 26.16
N LYS A 168 -22.86 24.25 25.05
CA LYS A 168 -22.77 22.80 24.81
C LYS A 168 -21.45 22.35 24.19
N LYS A 169 -20.52 23.27 23.92
CA LYS A 169 -19.27 22.98 23.20
C LYS A 169 -19.51 22.16 21.92
N SER A 170 -20.45 22.61 21.08
CA SER A 170 -20.78 21.92 19.83
C SER A 170 -20.77 22.82 18.62
N ILE A 171 -20.41 22.23 17.47
CA ILE A 171 -20.40 22.88 16.16
C ILE A 171 -21.09 21.97 15.15
N GLU A 172 -21.96 22.55 14.34
CA GLU A 172 -22.63 21.87 13.24
C GLU A 172 -22.10 22.37 11.89
N PHE A 173 -21.74 21.44 11.01
CA PHE A 173 -21.23 21.68 9.68
C PHE A 173 -22.20 21.08 8.65
N LYS A 174 -22.75 21.93 7.79
CA LYS A 174 -23.57 21.50 6.66
C LYS A 174 -22.72 21.38 5.41
N MET A 175 -22.75 20.20 4.79
CA MET A 175 -22.10 20.02 3.49
C MET A 175 -22.91 20.71 2.39
N LEU A 176 -22.25 21.51 1.57
CA LEU A 176 -22.85 22.27 0.48
C LEU A 176 -22.48 21.70 -0.90
N GLU A 177 -21.20 21.41 -1.11
CA GLU A 177 -20.66 20.93 -2.38
C GLU A 177 -19.55 19.91 -2.14
N GLY A 178 -19.15 19.20 -3.19
CA GLY A 178 -18.03 18.26 -3.16
C GLY A 178 -18.43 16.81 -3.40
N ASP A 179 -17.49 15.90 -3.16
CA ASP A 179 -17.64 14.49 -3.52
C ASP A 179 -18.71 13.77 -2.68
N LEU A 180 -18.98 14.23 -1.46
CA LEU A 180 -20.08 13.70 -0.64
C LEU A 180 -21.45 14.02 -1.22
N MET A 181 -21.62 15.20 -1.83
CA MET A 181 -22.91 15.61 -2.40
C MET A 181 -23.26 14.86 -3.69
N LYS A 182 -22.35 14.02 -4.22
CA LYS A 182 -22.62 13.05 -5.29
C LYS A 182 -23.30 11.77 -4.79
N LEU A 183 -23.28 11.54 -3.48
CA LEU A 183 -23.81 10.34 -2.81
C LEU A 183 -24.98 10.68 -1.89
N TYR A 184 -24.95 11.86 -1.29
CA TYR A 184 -25.92 12.31 -0.29
C TYR A 184 -26.63 13.58 -0.75
N LYS A 185 -27.94 13.62 -0.53
CA LYS A 185 -28.79 14.79 -0.81
C LYS A 185 -28.61 15.87 0.25
N ASP A 186 -28.52 15.45 1.50
CA ASP A 186 -28.30 16.30 2.67
C ASP A 186 -27.29 15.58 3.58
N PHE A 187 -26.33 16.33 4.13
CA PHE A 187 -25.33 15.79 5.05
C PHE A 187 -24.94 16.85 6.07
N LEU A 188 -25.16 16.54 7.35
CA LEU A 188 -24.86 17.37 8.50
C LEU A 188 -23.89 16.61 9.40
N ILE A 189 -22.82 17.29 9.80
CA ILE A 189 -21.81 16.78 10.73
C ILE A 189 -21.88 17.62 12.00
N THR A 190 -22.04 16.96 13.13
CA THR A 190 -22.00 17.61 14.45
C THR A 190 -20.78 17.12 15.21
N LEU A 191 -19.96 18.07 15.65
CA LEU A 191 -18.91 17.87 16.65
C LEU A 191 -19.47 18.31 18.00
N HIS A 192 -19.43 17.44 19.01
CA HIS A 192 -19.84 17.77 20.38
C HIS A 192 -18.78 17.28 21.36
N ILE A 193 -18.42 18.12 22.33
CA ILE A 193 -17.43 17.79 23.36
C ILE A 193 -18.11 17.80 24.72
N ASP A 194 -18.19 16.63 25.36
CA ASP A 194 -18.64 16.50 26.74
C ASP A 194 -17.46 16.32 27.69
N THR A 195 -17.35 17.15 28.71
CA THR A 195 -16.27 17.04 29.70
C THR A 195 -16.82 16.41 30.97
N LYS A 196 -16.36 15.20 31.29
CA LYS A 196 -16.74 14.51 32.52
C LYS A 196 -15.52 14.06 33.29
N ASP A 197 -15.44 14.45 34.56
CA ASP A 197 -14.34 14.09 35.47
C ASP A 197 -12.94 14.45 34.91
N GLY A 198 -12.86 15.54 34.13
CA GLY A 198 -11.62 16.01 33.50
C GLY A 198 -11.22 15.26 32.23
N ILE A 199 -12.07 14.36 31.73
CA ILE A 199 -11.90 13.68 30.44
C ILE A 199 -12.84 14.33 29.44
N ASP A 200 -12.29 14.76 28.31
CA ASP A 200 -13.05 15.28 27.18
C ASP A 200 -13.46 14.14 26.25
N LEU A 201 -14.77 13.89 26.15
CA LEU A 201 -15.36 12.95 25.20
C LEU A 201 -15.77 13.71 23.94
N VAL A 202 -15.02 13.49 22.86
CA VAL A 202 -15.32 14.04 21.55
C VAL A 202 -16.27 13.10 20.80
N THR A 203 -17.44 13.62 20.43
CA THR A 203 -18.47 12.88 19.68
C THR A 203 -18.66 13.50 18.31
N TRP A 204 -18.55 12.67 17.26
CA TRP A 204 -18.91 13.00 15.89
C TRP A 204 -20.24 12.34 15.54
N THR A 205 -21.23 13.14 15.12
CA THR A 205 -22.55 12.65 14.70
C THR A 205 -22.80 13.03 13.25
N PHE A 206 -23.17 12.05 12.42
CA PHE A 206 -23.54 12.30 11.02
C PHE A 206 -25.04 12.07 10.82
N GLU A 207 -25.73 13.09 10.36
CA GLU A 207 -27.11 13.01 9.91
C GLU A 207 -27.14 13.23 8.40
N TYR A 208 -27.68 12.27 7.65
CA TYR A 208 -27.63 12.31 6.20
C TYR A 208 -28.84 11.69 5.54
N LYS A 209 -29.05 12.10 4.29
CA LYS A 209 -30.03 11.51 3.37
C LYS A 209 -29.30 11.07 2.11
N THR A 210 -29.37 9.78 1.77
CA THR A 210 -28.75 9.26 0.55
C THR A 210 -29.50 9.75 -0.70
N LEU A 211 -28.80 9.80 -1.85
CA LEU A 211 -29.42 10.09 -3.14
C LEU A 211 -30.18 8.87 -3.70
N HIS A 212 -29.67 7.68 -3.42
CA HIS A 212 -30.21 6.39 -3.85
C HIS A 212 -30.14 5.39 -2.69
N ASP A 213 -30.94 4.32 -2.75
CA ASP A 213 -31.03 3.32 -1.68
C ASP A 213 -29.80 2.41 -1.60
N ASP A 214 -28.98 2.36 -2.65
CA ASP A 214 -27.75 1.56 -2.75
C ASP A 214 -26.49 2.30 -2.29
N VAL A 215 -26.61 3.55 -1.85
CA VAL A 215 -25.49 4.32 -1.31
C VAL A 215 -25.09 3.76 0.05
N GLU A 216 -23.85 3.28 0.15
CA GLU A 216 -23.29 2.80 1.41
C GLU A 216 -23.24 3.89 2.49
N HIS A 217 -23.45 3.49 3.74
CA HIS A 217 -23.33 4.37 4.90
C HIS A 217 -21.90 4.93 5.02
N PRO A 218 -21.73 6.18 5.51
CA PRO A 218 -20.44 6.88 5.57
C PRO A 218 -19.53 6.40 6.72
N ILE A 219 -19.46 5.09 6.97
CA ILE A 219 -18.70 4.50 8.09
C ILE A 219 -17.21 4.82 7.96
N SER A 220 -16.65 4.72 6.75
CA SER A 220 -15.24 5.04 6.49
C SER A 220 -14.91 6.52 6.76
N LEU A 221 -15.83 7.42 6.42
CA LEU A 221 -15.68 8.84 6.73
C LEU A 221 -15.75 9.08 8.24
N LEU A 222 -16.65 8.39 8.95
CA LEU A 222 -16.75 8.52 10.41
C LEU A 222 -15.47 8.05 11.10
N SER A 223 -14.90 6.91 10.66
CA SER A 223 -13.60 6.43 11.13
C SER A 223 -12.49 7.45 10.90
N PHE A 224 -12.46 8.11 9.73
CA PHE A 224 -11.49 9.17 9.45
C PHE A 224 -11.55 10.32 10.49
N PHE A 225 -12.73 10.79 10.87
CA PHE A 225 -12.84 11.87 11.88
C PHE A 225 -12.45 11.40 13.29
N ILE A 226 -12.71 10.14 13.63
CA ILE A 226 -12.25 9.54 14.89
C ILE A 226 -10.72 9.52 14.93
N ASP A 227 -10.08 9.08 13.86
CA ASP A 227 -8.62 9.00 13.80
C ASP A 227 -7.98 10.39 13.74
N LEU A 228 -8.57 11.34 13.00
CA LEU A 228 -8.17 12.75 13.03
C LEU A 228 -8.21 13.34 14.45
N THR A 229 -9.23 12.98 15.24
CA THR A 229 -9.35 13.45 16.63
C THR A 229 -8.22 12.91 17.50
N LYS A 230 -7.86 11.63 17.36
CA LYS A 230 -6.72 11.02 18.06
C LYS A 230 -5.40 11.66 17.64
N ASP A 231 -5.24 11.97 16.35
CA ASP A 231 -4.03 12.63 15.84
C ASP A 231 -3.88 14.03 16.43
N ILE A 232 -4.97 14.79 16.56
CA ILE A 232 -4.98 16.11 17.23
C ILE A 232 -4.61 15.95 18.71
N GLU A 233 -5.22 14.99 19.43
CA GLU A 233 -4.91 14.71 20.83
C GLU A 233 -3.41 14.39 21.02
N ASN A 234 -2.89 13.45 20.23
CA ASN A 234 -1.48 13.05 20.25
C ASN A 234 -0.55 14.24 19.98
N HIS A 235 -0.91 15.10 19.03
CA HIS A 235 -0.14 16.30 18.71
C HIS A 235 -0.05 17.28 19.87
N HIS A 236 -1.13 17.44 20.64
CA HIS A 236 -1.16 18.35 21.80
C HIS A 236 -0.46 17.75 23.02
N LEU A 237 -0.57 16.43 23.25
CA LEU A 237 0.13 15.74 24.35
C LEU A 237 1.65 15.75 24.17
N GLN A 238 2.16 15.64 22.94
CA GLN A 238 3.61 15.72 22.68
C GLN A 238 4.21 17.12 22.93
N LYS A 239 3.36 18.15 23.04
CA LYS A 239 3.78 19.54 23.27
C LYS A 239 3.55 20.03 24.70
N ALA A 240 2.92 19.21 25.56
CA ALA A 240 2.65 19.50 26.97
C ALA A 240 3.77 18.99 27.88
#